data_AF-C0LQF5-F1
#
_entry.id   AF-C0LQF5-F1
#
_cell.length_a   1.000
_cell.length_b   1.000
_cell.length_c   1.000
_cell.angle_alpha   90.00
_cell.angle_beta   90.00
_cell.angle_gamma   90.00
#
_symmetry.space_group_name_H-M   'P 1'
#
loop_
_entity.id
_entity.type
_entity.pdbx_description
1 polymer ?
#
loop_
_entity_poly.entity_id
_entity_poly.type
_entity_poly.pdbx_seq_one_letter_code
_entity_poly.pdbx_strand_id
1 'polypeptide(L)'
;VDNTIYAIVGDACLQEGPALESISLAGHLALDNLIVIYDNNQVCCDGSVDVNNTEDISAKFRAQNWNVIEVENGSRDVATLVKAIEWAKAENERPTLINVRTEIGQDSAFGNHHAAHGSALGEEGIRELKAKYGFDVARKFWFPQEVYDFFAEKPAEGDQLVANWKKLLDEYVKNYPQEGEELKARIRGELPKNWKSFIPQDKPTEPTATRTSAREIVRSLGQNLPQVIAGSGDLSVSILLNWGGVKYFFNPKLQTFCGLGGDYSGRYIEFGIREHSMCAIANGLAAYNKGTFLPITSTFYMFYLYAAPALRMAALQELKAIHIATHDSIGAGEDGPTHQPIALSSLFRAMPNFYYIRPADATEVAALFEVAVELEHSTLFSLSRHEVEQYPGKTSAEGAKRGGYVVEDCEGKPDVQLIGAGSELEFAVKTARLLRQQKGWKVRVLSFPCQRLFDQQSLAYRRSVLRRGEVPTVVVEAYVAYGWERYATAGYTMNTFGKSLPVEDVYKYFGYTPEKIGEKVAAYVNSIKASPQILYEFTDLKGKPKHDKL
;
A
#
# COMPACT_ATOMS: atom_id res chain seq x y z
N VAL A 1 -11.51 -3.97 25.36
CA VAL A 1 -10.76 -3.02 24.51
C VAL A 1 -11.76 -1.97 24.09
N ASP A 2 -11.60 -0.76 24.60
CA ASP A 2 -12.60 0.31 24.59
C ASP A 2 -11.94 1.69 24.35
N ASN A 3 -10.81 1.68 23.63
CA ASN A 3 -10.01 2.87 23.37
C ASN A 3 -10.75 3.88 22.47
N THR A 4 -10.56 5.17 22.77
CA THR A 4 -10.93 6.29 21.91
C THR A 4 -9.74 6.69 21.02
N ILE A 5 -10.01 7.03 19.76
CA ILE A 5 -9.02 7.54 18.81
C ILE A 5 -9.17 9.06 18.70
N TYR A 6 -8.09 9.79 19.02
CA TYR A 6 -8.04 11.24 18.85
C TYR A 6 -7.14 11.60 17.66
N ALA A 7 -7.58 12.56 16.86
CA ALA A 7 -6.75 13.18 15.82
C ALA A 7 -6.84 14.70 15.93
N ILE A 8 -5.71 15.39 15.83
CA ILE A 8 -5.68 16.85 15.66
C ILE A 8 -5.38 17.15 14.20
N VAL A 9 -6.20 17.99 13.58
CA VAL A 9 -6.08 18.38 12.18
C VAL A 9 -6.12 19.90 12.06
N GLY A 10 -5.49 20.44 11.02
CA GLY A 10 -5.59 21.86 10.66
C GLY A 10 -6.35 22.07 9.37
N ASP A 11 -6.43 23.33 8.93
CA ASP A 11 -7.12 23.74 7.70
C ASP A 11 -6.66 22.94 6.47
N ALA A 12 -5.33 22.81 6.28
CA ALA A 12 -4.75 22.11 5.14
C ALA A 12 -5.18 20.63 5.07
N CYS A 13 -5.27 19.94 6.21
CA CYS A 13 -5.72 18.55 6.25
C CYS A 13 -7.15 18.42 5.72
N LEU A 14 -8.04 19.38 6.01
CA LEU A 14 -9.45 19.33 5.61
C LEU A 14 -9.71 19.79 4.17
N GLN A 15 -8.71 20.42 3.54
CA GLN A 15 -8.72 20.75 2.11
C GLN A 15 -8.26 19.56 1.24
N GLU A 16 -7.46 18.65 1.80
CA GLU A 16 -6.95 17.47 1.07
C GLU A 16 -8.08 16.48 0.75
N GLY A 17 -8.16 16.04 -0.52
CA GLY A 17 -9.19 15.11 -1.00
C GLY A 17 -9.34 13.82 -0.16
N PRO A 18 -8.24 13.16 0.28
CA PRO A 18 -8.32 11.98 1.14
C PRO A 18 -9.00 12.22 2.49
N ALA A 19 -9.00 13.44 3.02
CA ALA A 19 -9.74 13.74 4.24
C ALA A 19 -11.25 13.65 3.99
N LEU A 20 -11.76 14.21 2.88
CA LEU A 20 -13.18 14.12 2.53
C LEU A 20 -13.65 12.66 2.37
N GLU A 21 -12.83 11.85 1.69
CA GLU A 21 -13.07 10.40 1.56
C GLU A 21 -13.18 9.72 2.93
N SER A 22 -12.24 10.00 3.84
CA SER A 22 -12.18 9.41 5.18
C SER A 22 -13.31 9.89 6.10
N ILE A 23 -13.62 11.19 6.09
CA ILE A 23 -14.72 11.78 6.89
C ILE A 23 -16.07 11.21 6.43
N SER A 24 -16.25 11.09 5.11
CA SER A 24 -17.43 10.45 4.52
C SER A 24 -17.60 9.00 5.00
N LEU A 25 -16.53 8.20 4.95
CA LEU A 25 -16.60 6.79 5.32
C LEU A 25 -16.77 6.59 6.83
N ALA A 26 -16.06 7.35 7.67
CA ALA A 26 -16.16 7.25 9.12
C ALA A 26 -17.56 7.60 9.64
N GLY A 27 -18.20 8.62 9.06
CA GLY A 27 -19.56 8.99 9.41
C GLY A 27 -20.61 8.00 8.87
N HIS A 28 -20.40 7.44 7.68
CA HIS A 28 -21.20 6.32 7.16
C HIS A 28 -21.14 5.09 8.07
N LEU A 29 -19.93 4.77 8.56
CA LEU A 29 -19.67 3.67 9.48
C LEU A 29 -20.06 3.97 10.92
N ALA A 30 -20.47 5.20 11.26
CA ALA A 30 -20.85 5.60 12.61
C ALA A 30 -19.79 5.24 13.69
N LEU A 31 -18.52 5.56 13.42
CA LEU A 31 -17.39 5.30 14.32
C LEU A 31 -17.38 6.23 15.54
N ASP A 32 -18.19 5.93 16.54
CA ASP A 32 -18.41 6.74 17.75
C ASP A 32 -17.17 6.95 18.63
N ASN A 33 -16.16 6.10 18.53
CA ASN A 33 -14.92 6.24 19.27
C ASN A 33 -13.86 7.11 18.57
N LEU A 34 -14.20 7.78 17.46
CA LEU A 34 -13.32 8.71 16.74
C LEU A 34 -13.67 10.16 17.09
N ILE A 35 -12.69 10.88 17.64
CA ILE A 35 -12.79 12.31 17.95
C ILE A 35 -11.72 13.07 17.18
N VAL A 36 -12.16 13.96 16.29
CA VAL A 36 -11.28 14.86 15.53
C VAL A 36 -11.35 16.25 16.16
N ILE A 37 -10.20 16.80 16.53
CA ILE A 37 -10.06 18.17 17.01
C ILE A 37 -9.49 18.98 15.85
N TYR A 38 -10.28 19.90 15.33
CA TYR A 38 -9.87 20.80 14.25
C TYR A 38 -9.34 22.09 14.86
N ASP A 39 -8.04 22.32 14.68
CA ASP A 39 -7.38 23.59 14.93
C ASP A 39 -7.80 24.60 13.86
N ASN A 40 -8.86 25.34 14.16
CA ASN A 40 -9.48 26.27 13.25
C ASN A 40 -8.93 27.69 13.47
N ASN A 41 -7.70 27.89 13.01
CA ASN A 41 -7.00 29.17 13.13
C ASN A 41 -7.13 30.06 11.89
N GLN A 42 -7.71 29.55 10.79
CA GLN A 42 -7.97 30.28 9.55
C GLN A 42 -6.70 30.79 8.83
N VAL A 43 -5.54 30.14 9.06
CA VAL A 43 -4.25 30.50 8.47
C VAL A 43 -3.55 29.27 7.88
N CYS A 44 -3.16 29.39 6.61
CA CYS A 44 -2.31 28.45 5.88
C CYS A 44 -0.95 29.09 5.54
N CYS A 45 -0.06 28.36 4.86
CA CYS A 45 1.24 28.86 4.43
C CYS A 45 1.15 30.14 3.58
N ASP A 46 0.16 30.22 2.69
CA ASP A 46 0.01 31.33 1.73
C ASP A 46 -0.77 32.53 2.29
N GLY A 47 -1.22 32.46 3.55
CA GLY A 47 -2.03 33.52 4.16
C GLY A 47 -3.28 32.98 4.82
N SER A 48 -4.33 33.79 4.82
CA SER A 48 -5.63 33.39 5.35
C SER A 48 -6.29 32.31 4.47
N VAL A 49 -7.07 31.44 5.10
CA VAL A 49 -7.72 30.31 4.43
C VAL A 49 -8.71 30.75 3.35
N ASP A 50 -9.37 31.89 3.53
CA ASP A 50 -10.37 32.47 2.61
C ASP A 50 -9.80 32.87 1.24
N VAL A 51 -8.47 32.87 1.06
CA VAL A 51 -7.84 33.03 -0.25
C VAL A 51 -8.18 31.88 -1.20
N ASN A 52 -8.39 30.66 -0.68
CA ASN A 52 -8.65 29.47 -1.50
C ASN A 52 -9.75 28.53 -0.98
N ASN A 53 -10.25 28.73 0.23
CA ASN A 53 -11.29 27.90 0.81
C ASN A 53 -12.25 28.72 1.69
N THR A 54 -13.54 28.64 1.39
CA THR A 54 -14.62 29.28 2.17
C THR A 54 -15.71 28.29 2.55
N GLU A 55 -15.39 26.99 2.59
CA GLU A 55 -16.33 25.95 2.99
C GLU A 55 -16.77 26.10 4.46
N ASP A 56 -18.05 25.83 4.74
CA ASP A 56 -18.51 25.61 6.11
C ASP A 56 -18.13 24.19 6.54
N ILE A 57 -16.99 24.08 7.22
CA ILE A 57 -16.44 22.81 7.71
C ILE A 57 -17.41 22.12 8.67
N SER A 58 -18.02 22.85 9.59
CA SER A 58 -18.98 22.26 10.53
C SER A 58 -20.21 21.71 9.81
N ALA A 59 -20.76 22.42 8.83
CA ALA A 59 -21.87 21.93 8.01
C ALA A 59 -21.47 20.71 7.17
N LYS A 60 -20.25 20.72 6.58
CA LYS A 60 -19.69 19.59 5.81
C LYS A 60 -19.64 18.31 6.66
N PHE A 61 -19.15 18.40 7.89
CA PHE A 61 -19.12 17.26 8.82
C PHE A 61 -20.53 16.80 9.21
N ARG A 62 -21.44 17.72 9.56
CA ARG A 62 -22.85 17.39 9.87
C ARG A 62 -23.52 16.64 8.72
N ALA A 63 -23.29 17.08 7.47
CA ALA A 63 -23.82 16.43 6.27
C ALA A 63 -23.31 14.99 6.10
N GLN A 64 -22.17 14.65 6.70
CA GLN A 64 -21.55 13.33 6.65
C GLN A 64 -21.84 12.49 7.90
N ASN A 65 -22.88 12.81 8.68
CA ASN A 65 -23.27 12.10 9.91
C ASN A 65 -22.23 12.18 11.05
N TRP A 66 -21.64 13.35 11.26
CA TRP A 66 -20.80 13.62 12.42
C TRP A 66 -21.54 14.44 13.49
N ASN A 67 -21.20 14.18 14.75
CA ASN A 67 -21.46 15.12 15.83
C ASN A 67 -20.48 16.29 15.71
N VAL A 68 -20.93 17.52 15.93
CA VAL A 68 -20.07 18.71 15.82
C VAL A 68 -20.24 19.57 17.07
N ILE A 69 -19.12 19.83 17.75
CA ILE A 69 -19.03 20.71 18.91
C ILE A 69 -18.18 21.92 18.51
N GLU A 70 -18.71 23.12 18.73
CA GLU A 70 -17.99 24.38 18.47
C GLU A 70 -17.34 24.86 19.77
N VAL A 71 -16.07 25.26 19.70
CA VAL A 71 -15.33 25.90 20.79
C VAL A 71 -14.76 27.22 20.27
N GLU A 72 -15.42 28.33 20.61
CA GLU A 72 -15.11 29.67 20.06
C GLU A 72 -13.82 30.30 20.59
N ASN A 73 -13.33 29.88 21.76
CA ASN A 73 -12.11 30.41 22.39
C ASN A 73 -11.17 29.30 22.83
N GLY A 74 -10.70 28.49 21.87
CA GLY A 74 -9.77 27.41 22.13
C GLY A 74 -8.41 27.85 22.65
N SER A 75 -8.00 29.09 22.37
CA SER A 75 -6.69 29.59 22.80
C SER A 75 -6.60 29.85 24.31
N ARG A 76 -7.72 30.12 25.00
CA ARG A 76 -7.72 30.49 26.42
C ARG A 76 -8.72 29.74 27.28
N ASP A 77 -9.79 29.22 26.72
CA ASP A 77 -10.84 28.52 27.49
C ASP A 77 -10.60 27.01 27.53
N VAL A 78 -9.61 26.62 28.32
CA VAL A 78 -9.26 25.21 28.56
C VAL A 78 -10.44 24.45 29.17
N ALA A 79 -11.23 25.09 30.04
CA ALA A 79 -12.36 24.43 30.70
C ALA A 79 -13.46 24.02 29.71
N THR A 80 -13.77 24.89 28.74
CA THR A 80 -14.73 24.56 27.67
C THR A 80 -14.18 23.47 26.75
N LEU A 81 -12.88 23.51 26.41
CA LEU A 81 -12.27 22.45 25.60
C LEU A 81 -12.31 21.09 26.30
N VAL A 82 -12.02 21.03 27.59
CA VAL A 82 -12.12 19.79 28.39
C VAL A 82 -13.55 19.25 28.39
N LYS A 83 -14.56 20.11 28.62
CA LYS A 83 -15.97 19.71 28.55
C LYS A 83 -16.37 19.22 27.17
N ALA A 84 -15.89 19.86 26.11
CA ALA A 84 -16.15 19.42 24.73
C ALA A 84 -15.59 18.01 24.49
N ILE A 85 -14.39 17.71 24.98
CA ILE A 85 -13.79 16.37 24.91
C ILE A 85 -14.62 15.37 25.73
N GLU A 86 -15.04 15.72 26.95
CA GLU A 86 -15.90 14.87 27.78
C GLU A 86 -17.24 14.55 27.11
N TRP A 87 -17.87 15.55 26.47
CA TRP A 87 -19.11 15.35 25.71
C TRP A 87 -18.89 14.52 24.45
N ALA A 88 -17.81 14.76 23.72
CA ALA A 88 -17.44 13.96 22.56
C ALA A 88 -17.23 12.48 22.91
N LYS A 89 -16.65 12.18 24.09
CA LYS A 89 -16.51 10.80 24.59
C LYS A 89 -17.82 10.14 25.01
N ALA A 90 -18.85 10.93 25.30
CA ALA A 90 -20.17 10.43 25.70
C ALA A 90 -21.09 10.17 24.50
N GLU A 91 -20.78 10.71 23.32
CA GLU A 91 -21.42 10.38 22.06
C GLU A 91 -21.15 8.90 21.71
N ASN A 92 -22.20 8.18 21.29
CA ASN A 92 -22.17 6.73 21.06
C ASN A 92 -22.91 6.32 19.77
N GLU A 93 -23.27 7.28 18.92
CA GLU A 93 -23.95 7.00 17.66
C GLU A 93 -23.14 7.38 16.42
N ARG A 94 -22.09 8.20 16.57
CA ARG A 94 -21.36 8.79 15.44
C ARG A 94 -20.02 9.40 15.85
N PRO A 95 -19.05 9.53 14.93
CA PRO A 95 -17.81 10.24 15.22
C PRO A 95 -18.05 11.71 15.55
N THR A 96 -17.15 12.33 16.32
CA THR A 96 -17.26 13.73 16.73
C THR A 96 -16.15 14.60 16.15
N LEU A 97 -16.53 15.74 15.59
CA LEU A 97 -15.65 16.87 15.31
C LEU A 97 -15.78 17.88 16.46
N ILE A 98 -14.66 18.26 17.06
CA ILE A 98 -14.55 19.45 17.91
C ILE A 98 -13.88 20.52 17.07
N ASN A 99 -14.65 21.49 16.58
CA ASN A 99 -14.15 22.62 15.82
C ASN A 99 -13.71 23.71 16.80
N VAL A 100 -12.39 23.92 16.90
CA VAL A 100 -11.78 24.76 17.92
C VAL A 100 -11.19 26.00 17.27
N ARG A 101 -11.82 27.15 17.50
CA ARG A 101 -11.26 28.44 17.07
C ARG A 101 -10.06 28.79 17.92
N THR A 102 -8.91 28.95 17.26
CA THR A 102 -7.65 29.34 17.89
C THR A 102 -7.03 30.52 17.14
N GLU A 103 -5.93 31.06 17.69
CA GLU A 103 -5.13 32.09 17.05
C GLU A 103 -3.73 31.54 16.84
N ILE A 104 -3.32 31.36 15.58
CA ILE A 104 -1.97 30.86 15.27
C ILE A 104 -0.92 31.84 15.81
N GLY A 105 0.11 31.31 16.46
CA GLY A 105 1.18 32.12 17.04
C GLY A 105 0.67 33.14 18.07
N GLN A 106 -0.43 32.84 18.77
CA GLN A 106 -1.04 33.73 19.75
C GLN A 106 0.01 34.43 20.62
N ASP A 107 -0.24 35.71 20.87
CA ASP A 107 0.55 36.59 21.73
C ASP A 107 1.97 36.91 21.22
N SER A 108 2.42 36.30 20.11
CA SER A 108 3.69 36.61 19.44
C SER A 108 3.58 37.82 18.52
N ALA A 109 4.72 38.33 18.03
CA ALA A 109 4.77 39.40 17.03
C ALA A 109 4.08 39.05 15.70
N PHE A 110 3.84 37.76 15.44
CA PHE A 110 3.19 37.25 14.23
C PHE A 110 1.83 36.59 14.52
N GLY A 111 1.19 36.93 15.65
CA GLY A 111 -0.14 36.41 16.00
C GLY A 111 -1.14 36.61 14.86
N ASN A 112 -1.90 35.55 14.56
CA ASN A 112 -2.88 35.50 13.47
C ASN A 112 -2.31 35.76 12.06
N HIS A 113 -1.02 35.48 11.84
CA HIS A 113 -0.34 35.71 10.57
C HIS A 113 0.41 34.46 10.09
N HIS A 114 0.43 34.20 8.78
CA HIS A 114 1.10 33.02 8.19
C HIS A 114 2.59 32.91 8.52
N ALA A 115 3.24 34.04 8.84
CA ALA A 115 4.62 34.06 9.34
C ALA A 115 4.83 33.25 10.63
N ALA A 116 3.78 33.02 11.44
CA ALA A 116 3.83 32.18 12.63
C ALA A 116 3.81 30.67 12.32
N HIS A 117 3.51 30.25 11.08
CA HIS A 117 3.31 28.83 10.74
C HIS A 117 4.62 28.03 10.65
N GLY A 118 5.57 28.52 9.84
CA GLY A 118 6.74 27.72 9.43
C GLY A 118 8.09 28.32 9.79
N SER A 119 8.13 29.45 10.50
CA SER A 119 9.36 30.18 10.83
C SER A 119 9.58 30.29 12.32
N ALA A 120 10.84 30.20 12.76
CA ALA A 120 11.20 30.47 14.14
C ALA A 120 10.94 31.94 14.48
N LEU A 121 10.41 32.21 15.68
CA LEU A 121 10.15 33.58 16.17
C LEU A 121 11.42 34.42 16.37
N GLY A 122 12.60 33.80 16.33
CA GLY A 122 13.89 34.42 16.68
C GLY A 122 14.08 34.58 18.19
N GLU A 123 15.30 34.90 18.60
CA GLU A 123 15.63 35.03 20.03
C GLU A 123 14.84 36.15 20.71
N GLU A 124 14.62 37.26 20.01
CA GLU A 124 13.90 38.41 20.53
C GLU A 124 12.40 38.12 20.72
N GLY A 125 11.74 37.51 19.74
CA GLY A 125 10.33 37.12 19.88
C GLY A 125 10.12 36.11 21.01
N ILE A 126 11.07 35.18 21.22
CA ILE A 126 11.04 34.25 22.36
C ILE A 126 11.24 35.02 23.68
N ARG A 127 12.16 35.98 23.73
CA ARG A 127 12.44 36.81 24.92
C ARG A 127 11.20 37.61 25.32
N GLU A 128 10.52 38.23 24.36
CA GLU A 128 9.29 38.99 24.56
C GLU A 128 8.15 38.11 25.08
N LEU A 129 7.91 36.95 24.47
CA LEU A 129 6.88 36.00 24.93
C LEU A 129 7.14 35.51 26.35
N LYS A 130 8.40 35.17 26.67
CA LYS A 130 8.76 34.76 28.04
C LYS A 130 8.50 35.88 29.03
N ALA A 131 8.94 37.10 28.74
CA ALA A 131 8.69 38.24 29.61
C ALA A 131 7.17 38.48 29.80
N LYS A 132 6.38 38.37 28.72
CA LYS A 132 4.92 38.52 28.74
C LYS A 132 4.23 37.50 29.63
N TYR A 133 4.68 36.25 29.63
CA TYR A 133 4.13 35.18 30.47
C TYR A 133 4.81 35.02 31.83
N GLY A 134 5.74 35.91 32.20
CA GLY A 134 6.44 35.85 33.48
C GLY A 134 7.52 34.75 33.59
N PHE A 135 7.98 34.21 32.47
CA PHE A 135 9.07 33.23 32.42
C PHE A 135 10.45 33.92 32.46
N ASP A 136 11.45 33.21 33.01
CA ASP A 136 12.84 33.64 32.98
C ASP A 136 13.35 33.71 31.53
N VAL A 137 13.57 34.94 31.04
CA VAL A 137 13.99 35.21 29.67
C VAL A 137 15.34 34.57 29.31
N ALA A 138 16.22 34.35 30.30
CA ALA A 138 17.55 33.79 30.09
C ALA A 138 17.56 32.26 29.96
N ARG A 139 16.56 31.56 30.49
CA ARG A 139 16.52 30.10 30.48
C ARG A 139 15.94 29.56 29.18
N LYS A 140 16.54 28.52 28.62
CA LYS A 140 16.01 27.75 27.48
C LYS A 140 15.66 26.33 27.96
N PHE A 141 14.58 25.74 27.45
CA PHE A 141 14.09 24.41 27.86
C PHE A 141 13.88 24.24 29.38
N TRP A 142 13.38 25.29 30.04
CA TRP A 142 13.10 25.28 31.47
C TRP A 142 11.60 25.15 31.71
N PHE A 143 11.22 24.24 32.60
CA PHE A 143 9.85 24.01 33.04
C PHE A 143 9.79 24.25 34.56
N PRO A 144 8.88 25.10 35.06
CA PRO A 144 8.71 25.31 36.50
C PRO A 144 8.29 24.03 37.22
N GLN A 145 8.64 23.90 38.50
CA GLN A 145 8.32 22.71 39.31
C GLN A 145 6.81 22.44 39.37
N GLU A 146 5.98 23.48 39.38
CA GLU A 146 4.51 23.35 39.40
C GLU A 146 3.95 22.57 38.19
N VAL A 147 4.65 22.59 37.04
CA VAL A 147 4.26 21.79 35.86
C VAL A 147 4.51 20.31 36.13
N TYR A 148 5.67 19.97 36.72
CA TYR A 148 5.94 18.58 37.11
C TYR A 148 5.00 18.11 38.21
N ASP A 149 4.71 18.97 39.19
CA ASP A 149 3.78 18.68 40.28
C ASP A 149 2.35 18.42 39.76
N PHE A 150 1.89 19.21 38.76
CA PHE A 150 0.60 19.01 38.10
C PHE A 150 0.47 17.63 37.44
N PHE A 151 1.56 17.08 36.89
CA PHE A 151 1.57 15.75 36.25
C PHE A 151 2.05 14.62 37.18
N ALA A 152 2.42 14.91 38.43
CA ALA A 152 3.12 13.95 39.30
C ALA A 152 2.35 12.65 39.56
N GLU A 153 1.02 12.71 39.59
CA GLU A 153 0.15 11.56 39.86
C GLU A 153 -0.12 10.70 38.60
N LYS A 154 0.08 11.25 37.39
CA LYS A 154 -0.31 10.60 36.12
C LYS A 154 0.43 9.28 35.84
N PRO A 155 1.73 9.12 36.15
CA PRO A 155 2.39 7.82 35.99
C PRO A 155 1.73 6.72 36.84
N ALA A 156 1.44 7.00 38.11
CA ALA A 156 0.81 6.02 39.01
C ALA A 156 -0.63 5.69 38.58
N GLU A 157 -1.42 6.69 38.14
CA GLU A 157 -2.72 6.44 37.54
C GLU A 157 -2.62 5.55 36.29
N GLY A 158 -1.64 5.81 35.42
CA GLY A 158 -1.37 5.00 34.22
C GLY A 158 -1.03 3.55 34.56
N ASP A 159 -0.14 3.34 35.53
CA ASP A 159 0.21 2.00 36.02
C ASP A 159 -1.01 1.26 36.57
N GLN A 160 -1.88 1.96 37.30
CA GLN A 160 -3.12 1.38 37.82
C GLN A 160 -4.10 1.01 36.70
N LEU A 161 -4.26 1.84 35.66
CA LEU A 161 -5.08 1.54 34.49
C LEU A 161 -4.56 0.29 33.75
N VAL A 162 -3.25 0.19 33.55
CA VAL A 162 -2.61 -0.98 32.94
C VAL A 162 -2.79 -2.23 33.81
N ALA A 163 -2.63 -2.12 35.13
CA ALA A 163 -2.83 -3.23 36.05
C ALA A 163 -4.29 -3.72 36.05
N ASN A 164 -5.25 -2.79 36.03
CA ASN A 164 -6.68 -3.11 35.92
C ASN A 164 -6.99 -3.81 34.60
N TRP A 165 -6.44 -3.33 33.48
CA TRP A 165 -6.63 -3.96 32.17
C TRP A 165 -6.03 -5.36 32.11
N LYS A 166 -4.82 -5.57 32.66
CA LYS A 166 -4.20 -6.90 32.74
C LYS A 166 -5.05 -7.87 33.56
N LYS A 167 -5.56 -7.42 34.71
CA LYS A 167 -6.47 -8.21 35.54
C LYS A 167 -7.75 -8.58 34.79
N LEU A 168 -8.37 -7.62 34.11
CA LEU A 168 -9.55 -7.85 33.27
C LEU A 168 -9.26 -8.87 32.16
N LEU A 169 -8.11 -8.77 31.51
CA LEU A 169 -7.70 -9.72 30.47
C LEU A 169 -7.47 -11.12 31.02
N ASP A 170 -6.86 -11.26 32.20
CA ASP A 170 -6.66 -12.56 32.84
C ASP A 170 -7.99 -13.19 33.29
N GLU A 171 -8.93 -12.39 33.79
CA GLU A 171 -10.30 -12.82 34.08
C GLU A 171 -11.05 -13.23 32.80
N TYR A 172 -10.89 -12.47 31.71
CA TYR A 172 -11.46 -12.79 30.41
C TYR A 172 -10.93 -14.12 29.87
N VAL A 173 -9.62 -14.36 29.93
CA VAL A 173 -9.00 -15.64 29.52
C VAL A 173 -9.50 -16.80 30.38
N LYS A 174 -9.71 -16.61 31.68
CA LYS A 174 -10.27 -17.65 32.55
C LYS A 174 -11.70 -18.02 32.18
N ASN A 175 -12.52 -17.02 31.82
CA ASN A 175 -13.93 -17.20 31.49
C ASN A 175 -14.18 -17.61 30.02
N TYR A 176 -13.27 -17.23 29.13
CA TYR A 176 -13.31 -17.48 27.68
C TYR A 176 -11.92 -17.95 27.19
N PRO A 177 -11.50 -19.19 27.50
CA PRO A 177 -10.12 -19.62 27.26
C PRO A 177 -9.70 -19.59 25.78
N GLN A 178 -10.61 -19.95 24.87
CA GLN A 178 -10.30 -19.99 23.44
C GLN A 178 -10.14 -18.57 22.87
N GLU A 179 -11.13 -17.71 23.09
CA GLU A 179 -11.15 -16.32 22.62
C GLU A 179 -10.07 -15.48 23.32
N GLY A 180 -9.82 -15.74 24.61
CA GLY A 180 -8.80 -15.08 25.39
C GLY A 180 -7.39 -15.39 24.90
N GLU A 181 -7.09 -16.66 24.58
CA GLU A 181 -5.79 -17.03 24.01
C GLU A 181 -5.65 -16.50 22.57
N GLU A 182 -6.71 -16.51 21.76
CA GLU A 182 -6.70 -15.87 20.44
C GLU A 182 -6.40 -14.37 20.56
N LEU A 183 -7.10 -13.65 21.43
CA LEU A 183 -6.88 -12.22 21.67
C LEU A 183 -5.45 -11.95 22.14
N LYS A 184 -4.93 -12.72 23.09
CA LYS A 184 -3.56 -12.62 23.58
C LYS A 184 -2.54 -12.84 22.46
N ALA A 185 -2.73 -13.87 21.62
CA ALA A 185 -1.85 -14.12 20.47
C ALA A 185 -1.88 -12.96 19.47
N ARG A 186 -3.07 -12.42 19.15
CA ARG A 186 -3.23 -11.27 18.25
C ARG A 186 -2.58 -10.00 18.79
N ILE A 187 -2.71 -9.73 20.09
CA ILE A 187 -2.04 -8.59 20.74
C ILE A 187 -0.51 -8.72 20.64
N ARG A 188 0.03 -9.95 20.72
CA ARG A 188 1.46 -10.21 20.52
C ARG A 188 1.89 -10.25 19.04
N GLY A 189 0.96 -10.09 18.11
CA GLY A 189 1.22 -10.21 16.66
C GLY A 189 1.57 -11.63 16.21
N GLU A 190 1.19 -12.65 16.99
CA GLU A 190 1.49 -14.05 16.69
C GLU A 190 0.47 -14.63 15.71
N LEU A 191 0.98 -15.26 14.64
CA LEU A 191 0.18 -16.09 13.73
C LEU A 191 0.07 -17.52 14.28
N PRO A 192 -1.02 -18.25 14.00
CA PRO A 192 -1.11 -19.68 14.30
C PRO A 192 0.07 -20.44 13.70
N LYS A 193 0.66 -21.40 14.41
CA LYS A 193 1.86 -22.14 13.94
C LYS A 193 1.68 -22.81 12.58
N ASN A 194 0.45 -23.20 12.25
CA ASN A 194 0.07 -23.83 10.98
C ASN A 194 -0.41 -22.84 9.91
N TRP A 195 -0.26 -21.52 10.07
CA TRP A 195 -0.83 -20.54 9.14
C TRP A 195 -0.44 -20.77 7.68
N LYS A 196 0.76 -21.29 7.42
CA LYS A 196 1.24 -21.61 6.07
C LYS A 196 0.37 -22.66 5.36
N SER A 197 -0.26 -23.58 6.10
CA SER A 197 -1.17 -24.58 5.52
C SER A 197 -2.46 -23.96 5.01
N PHE A 198 -2.76 -22.70 5.36
CA PHE A 198 -3.91 -21.98 4.83
C PHE A 198 -3.64 -21.39 3.45
N ILE A 199 -2.39 -21.36 2.97
CA ILE A 199 -2.11 -21.09 1.56
C ILE A 199 -2.42 -22.39 0.78
N PRO A 200 -3.34 -22.38 -0.19
CA PRO A 200 -3.66 -23.57 -0.98
C PRO A 200 -2.41 -24.19 -1.61
N GLN A 201 -2.23 -25.49 -1.42
CA GLN A 201 -1.07 -26.23 -1.92
C GLN A 201 -1.29 -26.76 -3.34
N ASP A 202 -2.55 -27.07 -3.68
CA ASP A 202 -2.93 -27.49 -5.02
C ASP A 202 -2.91 -26.29 -5.95
N LYS A 203 -2.14 -26.41 -7.03
CA LYS A 203 -1.96 -25.35 -8.02
C LYS A 203 -2.65 -25.76 -9.32
N PRO A 204 -3.32 -24.82 -10.01
CA PRO A 204 -3.87 -25.11 -11.31
C PRO A 204 -2.77 -25.52 -12.29
N THR A 205 -3.10 -26.45 -13.17
CA THR A 205 -2.28 -26.80 -14.34
C THR A 205 -2.79 -26.10 -15.61
N GLU A 206 -4.07 -25.78 -15.65
CA GLU A 206 -4.69 -25.03 -16.73
C GLU A 206 -4.38 -23.53 -16.64
N PRO A 207 -4.37 -22.80 -17.77
CA PRO A 207 -4.22 -21.35 -17.77
C PRO A 207 -5.12 -20.69 -16.74
N THR A 208 -4.54 -19.86 -15.88
CA THR A 208 -5.24 -19.24 -14.75
C THR A 208 -4.67 -17.85 -14.52
N ALA A 209 -5.53 -16.83 -14.41
CA ALA A 209 -5.09 -15.48 -14.13
C ALA A 209 -4.47 -15.37 -12.72
N THR A 210 -3.39 -14.60 -12.55
CA THR A 210 -2.72 -14.52 -11.23
C THR A 210 -3.60 -13.82 -10.19
N ARG A 211 -4.54 -12.96 -10.60
CA ARG A 211 -5.57 -12.42 -9.68
C ARG A 211 -6.49 -13.50 -9.12
N THR A 212 -6.78 -14.54 -9.90
CA THR A 212 -7.62 -15.67 -9.47
C THR A 212 -6.88 -16.49 -8.42
N SER A 213 -5.60 -16.79 -8.65
CA SER A 213 -4.77 -17.49 -7.66
C SER A 213 -4.65 -16.70 -6.35
N ALA A 214 -4.42 -15.39 -6.44
CA ALA A 214 -4.35 -14.53 -5.25
C ALA A 214 -5.68 -14.46 -4.49
N ARG A 215 -6.80 -14.40 -5.22
CA ARG A 215 -8.15 -14.41 -4.62
C ARG A 215 -8.36 -15.64 -3.76
N GLU A 216 -8.05 -16.83 -4.26
CA GLU A 216 -8.26 -18.07 -3.49
C GLU A 216 -7.36 -18.12 -2.24
N ILE A 217 -6.14 -17.59 -2.32
CA ILE A 217 -5.27 -17.43 -1.14
C ILE A 217 -5.87 -16.45 -0.14
N VAL A 218 -6.28 -15.24 -0.57
CA VAL A 218 -6.88 -14.24 0.32
C VAL A 218 -8.14 -14.78 0.98
N ARG A 219 -8.97 -15.52 0.26
CA ARG A 219 -10.17 -16.17 0.81
C ARG A 219 -9.82 -17.19 1.87
N SER A 220 -8.85 -18.07 1.60
CA SER A 220 -8.41 -19.08 2.54
C SER A 220 -7.76 -18.46 3.79
N LEU A 221 -6.91 -17.45 3.62
CA LEU A 221 -6.35 -16.69 4.73
C LEU A 221 -7.45 -15.96 5.52
N GLY A 222 -8.40 -15.32 4.86
CA GLY A 222 -9.53 -14.65 5.51
C GLY A 222 -10.40 -15.60 6.33
N GLN A 223 -10.65 -16.81 5.85
CA GLN A 223 -11.39 -17.84 6.59
C GLN A 223 -10.64 -18.32 7.84
N ASN A 224 -9.33 -18.50 7.74
CA ASN A 224 -8.55 -19.23 8.75
C ASN A 224 -7.68 -18.35 9.65
N LEU A 225 -7.46 -17.07 9.30
CA LEU A 225 -6.68 -16.11 10.08
C LEU A 225 -7.57 -14.96 10.59
N PRO A 226 -7.84 -14.89 11.91
CA PRO A 226 -8.69 -13.84 12.48
C PRO A 226 -8.07 -12.44 12.39
N GLN A 227 -6.76 -12.33 12.18
CA GLN A 227 -6.06 -11.07 11.97
C GLN A 227 -6.42 -10.41 10.62
N VAL A 228 -6.83 -11.19 9.62
CA VAL A 228 -7.08 -10.67 8.26
C VAL A 228 -8.31 -9.77 8.27
N ILE A 229 -8.09 -8.52 7.85
CA ILE A 229 -9.12 -7.55 7.49
C ILE A 229 -8.90 -7.22 6.01
N ALA A 230 -9.85 -7.58 5.18
CA ALA A 230 -9.75 -7.37 3.74
C ALA A 230 -10.74 -6.28 3.27
N GLY A 231 -10.54 -5.76 2.07
CA GLY A 231 -11.54 -4.91 1.44
C GLY A 231 -11.10 -4.42 0.06
N SER A 232 -12.02 -3.76 -0.64
CA SER A 232 -11.75 -3.22 -1.96
C SER A 232 -12.31 -1.82 -2.16
N GLY A 233 -11.68 -1.07 -3.07
CA GLY A 233 -12.19 0.21 -3.54
C GLY A 233 -13.23 0.01 -4.62
N ASP A 234 -14.48 -0.31 -4.24
CA ASP A 234 -15.65 -0.50 -5.13
C ASP A 234 -15.42 -1.49 -6.31
N LEU A 235 -14.64 -2.54 -6.08
CA LEU A 235 -14.29 -3.53 -7.11
C LEU A 235 -14.52 -4.96 -6.64
N SER A 236 -15.39 -5.14 -5.63
CA SER A 236 -15.69 -6.45 -5.03
C SER A 236 -16.20 -7.46 -6.07
N VAL A 237 -16.93 -7.05 -7.09
CA VAL A 237 -17.40 -7.94 -8.18
C VAL A 237 -16.30 -8.28 -9.21
N SER A 238 -15.30 -7.43 -9.37
CA SER A 238 -14.20 -7.62 -10.33
C SER A 238 -13.04 -8.41 -9.74
N ILE A 239 -12.83 -8.28 -8.42
CA ILE A 239 -11.69 -8.86 -7.71
C ILE A 239 -12.12 -10.06 -6.85
N LEU A 240 -13.32 -10.00 -6.25
CA LEU A 240 -13.97 -11.10 -5.54
C LEU A 240 -13.18 -11.65 -4.33
N LEU A 241 -12.50 -10.78 -3.56
CA LEU A 241 -11.68 -11.21 -2.40
C LEU A 241 -12.50 -11.69 -1.20
N ASN A 242 -13.80 -11.42 -1.16
CA ASN A 242 -14.68 -11.87 -0.10
C ASN A 242 -14.73 -13.42 -0.07
N TRP A 243 -14.78 -13.99 1.14
CA TRP A 243 -14.85 -15.44 1.35
C TRP A 243 -16.23 -15.89 1.84
N GLY A 244 -16.52 -17.18 1.71
CA GLY A 244 -17.79 -17.76 2.16
C GLY A 244 -18.03 -17.48 3.64
N GLY A 245 -19.19 -16.88 3.96
CA GLY A 245 -19.59 -16.55 5.33
C GLY A 245 -18.92 -15.30 5.92
N VAL A 246 -18.13 -14.54 5.15
CA VAL A 246 -17.57 -13.28 5.66
C VAL A 246 -18.68 -12.29 6.00
N LYS A 247 -18.56 -11.66 7.17
CA LYS A 247 -19.37 -10.50 7.55
C LYS A 247 -18.70 -9.22 7.09
N TYR A 248 -19.49 -8.29 6.58
CA TYR A 248 -19.04 -6.94 6.23
C TYR A 248 -18.92 -6.08 7.48
N PHE A 249 -17.89 -5.25 7.55
CA PHE A 249 -17.73 -4.25 8.60
C PHE A 249 -18.63 -3.06 8.26
N PHE A 250 -19.85 -3.09 8.79
CA PHE A 250 -20.86 -2.04 8.60
C PHE A 250 -21.39 -1.58 9.94
N ASN A 251 -21.95 -0.37 9.95
CA ASN A 251 -22.85 0.06 11.01
C ASN A 251 -24.01 -0.97 11.11
N PRO A 252 -24.25 -1.60 12.27
CA PRO A 252 -25.33 -2.58 12.44
C PRO A 252 -26.74 -2.03 12.17
N LYS A 253 -26.92 -0.70 12.23
CA LYS A 253 -28.18 -0.01 11.91
C LYS A 253 -28.36 0.23 10.39
N LEU A 254 -27.33 -0.01 9.56
CA LEU A 254 -27.37 0.25 8.13
C LEU A 254 -28.25 -0.76 7.40
N GLN A 255 -29.20 -0.26 6.62
CA GLN A 255 -30.03 -1.06 5.72
C GLN A 255 -29.71 -0.67 4.28
N THR A 256 -28.94 -1.50 3.56
CA THR A 256 -28.59 -1.21 2.18
C THR A 256 -29.70 -1.66 1.23
N PHE A 257 -29.92 -0.90 0.14
CA PHE A 257 -30.90 -1.26 -0.89
C PHE A 257 -30.56 -2.55 -1.65
N CYS A 258 -29.27 -2.87 -1.76
CA CYS A 258 -28.82 -4.11 -2.39
C CYS A 258 -28.92 -5.34 -1.46
N GLY A 259 -29.34 -5.16 -0.20
CA GLY A 259 -29.51 -6.23 0.78
C GLY A 259 -28.21 -6.70 1.45
N LEU A 260 -27.07 -6.09 1.15
CA LEU A 260 -25.84 -6.33 1.89
C LEU A 260 -25.96 -5.78 3.32
N GLY A 261 -25.58 -6.60 4.31
CA GLY A 261 -25.61 -6.25 5.72
C GLY A 261 -24.32 -6.67 6.42
N GLY A 262 -24.14 -6.17 7.63
CA GLY A 262 -22.92 -6.37 8.38
C GLY A 262 -23.02 -5.84 9.80
N ASP A 263 -21.92 -5.94 10.53
CA ASP A 263 -21.75 -5.41 11.88
C ASP A 263 -20.27 -5.12 12.12
N TYR A 264 -19.92 -4.51 13.25
CA TYR A 264 -18.52 -4.17 13.55
C TYR A 264 -17.61 -5.38 13.83
N SER A 265 -18.14 -6.61 13.91
CA SER A 265 -17.32 -7.83 13.91
C SER A 265 -16.89 -8.26 12.50
N GLY A 266 -17.41 -7.59 11.47
CA GLY A 266 -17.07 -7.82 10.08
C GLY A 266 -15.58 -7.64 9.79
N ARG A 267 -15.07 -8.46 8.87
CA ARG A 267 -13.66 -8.49 8.46
C ARG A 267 -13.46 -8.18 6.98
N TYR A 268 -14.52 -7.71 6.33
CA TYR A 268 -14.49 -7.22 4.97
C TYR A 268 -15.04 -5.80 4.92
N ILE A 269 -14.24 -4.85 4.44
CA ILE A 269 -14.60 -3.43 4.38
C ILE A 269 -14.92 -3.07 2.92
N GLU A 270 -16.10 -2.51 2.67
CA GLU A 270 -16.41 -1.85 1.41
C GLU A 270 -15.98 -0.38 1.52
N PHE A 271 -14.83 -0.04 0.93
CA PHE A 271 -14.27 1.31 1.05
C PHE A 271 -14.95 2.32 0.13
N GLY A 272 -15.67 1.87 -0.91
CA GLY A 272 -16.11 2.72 -2.03
C GLY A 272 -14.93 3.20 -2.88
N ILE A 273 -15.17 4.12 -3.81
CA ILE A 273 -14.14 4.69 -4.71
C ILE A 273 -13.27 5.68 -3.93
N ARG A 274 -12.37 5.16 -3.09
CA ARG A 274 -11.58 5.89 -2.09
C ARG A 274 -10.20 5.26 -1.90
N GLU A 275 -9.44 5.04 -2.97
CA GLU A 275 -8.19 4.27 -2.92
C GLU A 275 -7.16 4.85 -1.94
N HIS A 276 -7.06 6.19 -1.90
CA HIS A 276 -6.13 6.86 -1.00
C HIS A 276 -6.51 6.58 0.45
N SER A 277 -7.77 6.83 0.82
CA SER A 277 -8.25 6.57 2.18
C SER A 277 -8.25 5.08 2.53
N MET A 278 -8.57 4.19 1.59
CA MET A 278 -8.48 2.75 1.77
C MET A 278 -7.07 2.35 2.26
N CYS A 279 -6.04 2.86 1.60
CA CYS A 279 -4.66 2.55 1.97
C CYS A 279 -4.22 3.28 3.25
N ALA A 280 -4.68 4.52 3.48
CA ALA A 280 -4.42 5.24 4.73
C ALA A 280 -5.09 4.57 5.94
N ILE A 281 -6.30 4.03 5.78
CA ILE A 281 -7.00 3.26 6.80
C ILE A 281 -6.28 1.93 7.05
N ALA A 282 -5.80 1.25 6.00
CA ALA A 282 -4.95 0.07 6.17
C ALA A 282 -3.69 0.37 6.98
N ASN A 283 -3.06 1.53 6.76
CA ASN A 283 -1.95 2.00 7.59
C ASN A 283 -2.38 2.20 9.05
N GLY A 284 -3.54 2.83 9.29
CA GLY A 284 -4.10 2.98 10.64
C GLY A 284 -4.34 1.64 11.35
N LEU A 285 -4.89 0.65 10.63
CA LEU A 285 -5.07 -0.71 11.15
C LEU A 285 -3.73 -1.38 11.51
N ALA A 286 -2.72 -1.23 10.65
CA ALA A 286 -1.39 -1.76 10.91
C ALA A 286 -0.68 -1.06 12.08
N ALA A 287 -0.93 0.24 12.25
CA ALA A 287 -0.34 1.08 13.30
C ALA A 287 -1.02 0.90 14.67
N TYR A 288 -2.29 0.47 14.70
CA TYR A 288 -3.07 0.31 15.94
C TYR A 288 -2.34 -0.53 16.99
N ASN A 289 -1.84 -1.69 16.57
CA ASN A 289 -0.89 -2.52 17.31
C ASN A 289 -0.24 -3.50 16.34
N LYS A 290 1.11 -3.52 16.28
CA LYS A 290 1.87 -4.27 15.27
C LYS A 290 1.47 -5.75 15.28
N GLY A 291 1.00 -6.23 14.14
CA GLY A 291 0.63 -7.65 13.92
C GLY A 291 -0.77 -8.07 14.41
N THR A 292 -1.51 -7.21 15.11
CA THR A 292 -2.89 -7.52 15.54
C THR A 292 -3.87 -7.63 14.38
N PHE A 293 -3.67 -6.78 13.38
CA PHE A 293 -4.38 -6.82 12.12
C PHE A 293 -3.41 -7.09 10.98
N LEU A 294 -3.88 -7.82 9.98
CA LEU A 294 -3.24 -7.99 8.69
C LEU A 294 -4.16 -7.37 7.62
N PRO A 295 -3.99 -6.07 7.33
CA PRO A 295 -4.80 -5.38 6.33
C PRO A 295 -4.48 -5.90 4.93
N ILE A 296 -5.52 -6.23 4.17
CA ILE A 296 -5.43 -6.59 2.75
C ILE A 296 -6.36 -5.67 1.96
N THR A 297 -5.79 -4.82 1.09
CA THR A 297 -6.59 -3.89 0.27
C THR A 297 -6.53 -4.28 -1.19
N SER A 298 -7.53 -3.89 -1.97
CA SER A 298 -7.51 -4.18 -3.40
C SER A 298 -8.18 -3.13 -4.27
N THR A 299 -7.55 -2.83 -5.40
CA THR A 299 -8.13 -2.07 -6.52
C THR A 299 -7.42 -2.48 -7.83
N PHE A 300 -7.68 -1.81 -8.95
CA PHE A 300 -6.88 -1.95 -10.17
C PHE A 300 -5.51 -1.30 -9.97
N TYR A 301 -4.49 -1.86 -10.62
CA TYR A 301 -3.12 -1.41 -10.42
C TYR A 301 -2.95 0.06 -10.75
N MET A 302 -3.60 0.54 -11.82
CA MET A 302 -3.57 1.95 -12.22
C MET A 302 -4.06 2.90 -11.10
N PHE A 303 -5.03 2.48 -10.29
CA PHE A 303 -5.62 3.32 -9.25
C PHE A 303 -4.81 3.35 -7.95
N TYR A 304 -3.80 2.49 -7.79
CA TYR A 304 -2.81 2.69 -6.74
C TYR A 304 -1.97 3.97 -6.95
N LEU A 305 -2.02 4.59 -8.13
CA LEU A 305 -1.48 5.94 -8.32
C LEU A 305 -2.19 6.96 -7.42
N TYR A 306 -3.51 6.86 -7.23
CA TYR A 306 -4.27 7.73 -6.32
C TYR A 306 -3.86 7.51 -4.85
N ALA A 307 -3.46 6.29 -4.50
CA ALA A 307 -3.05 5.91 -3.16
C ALA A 307 -1.54 5.97 -2.89
N ALA A 308 -0.75 6.40 -3.88
CA ALA A 308 0.71 6.40 -3.78
C ALA A 308 1.26 7.14 -2.54
N PRO A 309 0.69 8.28 -2.10
CA PRO A 309 1.13 8.93 -0.85
C PRO A 309 0.89 8.07 0.39
N ALA A 310 -0.26 7.38 0.49
CA ALA A 310 -0.53 6.46 1.59
C ALA A 310 0.42 5.27 1.60
N LEU A 311 0.71 4.66 0.43
CA LEU A 311 1.69 3.57 0.32
C LEU A 311 3.10 4.05 0.71
N ARG A 312 3.48 5.26 0.30
CA ARG A 312 4.74 5.89 0.70
C ARG A 312 4.82 6.07 2.22
N MET A 313 3.73 6.48 2.86
CA MET A 313 3.68 6.59 4.32
C MET A 313 3.81 5.23 4.99
N ALA A 314 3.14 4.19 4.47
CA ALA A 314 3.30 2.82 4.97
C ALA A 314 4.75 2.36 4.92
N ALA A 315 5.43 2.63 3.80
CA ALA A 315 6.84 2.32 3.61
C ALA A 315 7.75 3.09 4.58
N LEU A 316 7.51 4.40 4.74
CA LEU A 316 8.28 5.26 5.65
C LEU A 316 8.11 4.86 7.12
N GLN A 317 6.88 4.48 7.50
CA GLN A 317 6.51 4.10 8.87
C GLN A 317 6.71 2.61 9.14
N GLU A 318 7.22 1.86 8.16
CA GLU A 318 7.44 0.40 8.22
C GLU A 318 6.19 -0.36 8.66
N LEU A 319 5.04 0.05 8.12
CA LEU A 319 3.75 -0.57 8.39
C LEU A 319 3.54 -1.77 7.47
N LYS A 320 2.79 -2.76 7.97
CA LYS A 320 2.47 -4.00 7.26
C LYS A 320 1.07 -3.96 6.68
N ALA A 321 0.98 -3.97 5.36
CA ALA A 321 -0.25 -4.25 4.61
C ALA A 321 0.07 -5.05 3.34
N ILE A 322 -0.91 -5.84 2.87
CA ILE A 322 -0.82 -6.54 1.59
C ILE A 322 -1.79 -5.87 0.61
N HIS A 323 -1.23 -5.20 -0.39
CA HIS A 323 -2.01 -4.52 -1.41
C HIS A 323 -2.12 -5.41 -2.66
N ILE A 324 -3.33 -5.63 -3.13
CA ILE A 324 -3.64 -6.42 -4.32
C ILE A 324 -3.99 -5.47 -5.46
N ALA A 325 -3.16 -5.43 -6.49
CA ALA A 325 -3.26 -4.59 -7.68
C ALA A 325 -3.54 -5.46 -8.90
N THR A 326 -4.82 -5.62 -9.23
CA THR A 326 -5.23 -6.41 -10.41
C THR A 326 -5.19 -5.59 -11.70
N HIS A 327 -5.43 -6.20 -12.86
CA HIS A 327 -5.45 -5.50 -14.16
C HIS A 327 -4.14 -4.78 -14.42
N ASP A 328 -3.05 -5.54 -14.30
CA ASP A 328 -1.75 -4.96 -14.06
C ASP A 328 -0.99 -4.49 -15.30
N SER A 329 -1.49 -4.64 -16.52
CA SER A 329 -0.73 -4.28 -17.72
C SER A 329 -1.64 -3.84 -18.86
N ILE A 330 -1.09 -3.70 -20.06
CA ILE A 330 -1.88 -3.58 -21.30
C ILE A 330 -2.90 -4.72 -21.46
N GLY A 331 -2.66 -5.87 -20.82
CA GLY A 331 -3.61 -6.98 -20.73
C GLY A 331 -4.90 -6.67 -19.93
N ALA A 332 -5.10 -5.44 -19.46
CA ALA A 332 -6.42 -4.94 -19.08
C ALA A 332 -7.36 -4.86 -20.29
N GLY A 333 -6.83 -4.66 -21.49
CA GLY A 333 -7.59 -4.73 -22.74
C GLY A 333 -8.43 -3.48 -23.03
N GLU A 334 -9.75 -3.66 -23.12
CA GLU A 334 -10.69 -2.71 -23.69
C GLU A 334 -10.78 -1.40 -22.90
N ASP A 335 -10.50 -1.42 -21.59
CA ASP A 335 -10.48 -0.21 -20.74
C ASP A 335 -9.43 0.82 -21.22
N GLY A 336 -8.41 0.37 -21.93
CA GLY A 336 -7.49 1.24 -22.66
C GLY A 336 -6.48 2.00 -21.80
N PRO A 337 -5.80 3.01 -22.38
CA PRO A 337 -4.61 3.62 -21.79
C PRO A 337 -4.84 4.35 -20.46
N THR A 338 -6.08 4.69 -20.11
CA THR A 338 -6.41 5.29 -18.81
C THR A 338 -6.37 4.28 -17.67
N HIS A 339 -6.45 2.98 -17.97
CA HIS A 339 -6.47 1.87 -17.00
C HIS A 339 -5.24 0.95 -17.11
N GLN A 340 -4.41 1.13 -18.15
CA GLN A 340 -3.25 0.28 -18.42
C GLN A 340 -1.98 0.93 -17.86
N PRO A 341 -1.43 0.43 -16.74
CA PRO A 341 -0.24 1.01 -16.13
C PRO A 341 1.01 0.71 -16.97
N ILE A 342 1.80 1.74 -17.25
CA ILE A 342 3.03 1.64 -18.06
C ILE A 342 4.29 1.95 -17.25
N ALA A 343 4.29 3.07 -16.52
CA ALA A 343 5.45 3.55 -15.76
C ALA A 343 5.31 3.35 -14.23
N LEU A 344 4.13 2.95 -13.76
CA LEU A 344 3.80 2.92 -12.34
C LEU A 344 4.67 1.93 -11.53
N SER A 345 5.15 0.86 -12.16
CA SER A 345 6.06 -0.11 -11.53
C SER A 345 7.39 0.51 -11.11
N SER A 346 7.88 1.51 -11.83
CA SER A 346 9.11 2.21 -11.47
C SER A 346 8.98 2.96 -10.15
N LEU A 347 7.81 3.56 -9.88
CA LEU A 347 7.54 4.23 -8.60
C LEU A 347 7.63 3.25 -7.43
N PHE A 348 6.91 2.13 -7.52
CA PHE A 348 6.82 1.17 -6.42
C PHE A 348 8.09 0.31 -6.26
N ARG A 349 8.81 0.02 -7.35
CA ARG A 349 10.14 -0.63 -7.27
C ARG A 349 11.18 0.27 -6.60
N ALA A 350 11.13 1.57 -6.88
CA ALA A 350 12.08 2.54 -6.33
C ALA A 350 11.79 2.92 -4.87
N MET A 351 10.54 2.74 -4.40
CA MET A 351 10.12 3.12 -3.04
C MET A 351 10.88 2.33 -1.96
N PRO A 352 11.67 2.97 -1.07
CA PRO A 352 12.34 2.29 0.05
C PRO A 352 11.36 1.54 0.95
N ASN A 353 11.83 0.55 1.72
CA ASN A 353 11.01 -0.33 2.58
C ASN A 353 9.66 -0.83 2.00
N PHE A 354 9.58 -1.05 0.68
CA PHE A 354 8.36 -1.49 0.00
C PHE A 354 8.64 -2.61 -1.00
N TYR A 355 7.79 -3.63 -1.03
CA TYR A 355 7.97 -4.80 -1.91
C TYR A 355 6.94 -4.80 -3.04
N TYR A 356 7.37 -4.36 -4.21
CA TYR A 356 6.62 -4.57 -5.45
C TYR A 356 6.84 -6.00 -5.95
N ILE A 357 5.74 -6.74 -6.11
CA ILE A 357 5.73 -8.18 -6.41
C ILE A 357 4.86 -8.40 -7.65
N ARG A 358 5.41 -9.08 -8.67
CA ARG A 358 4.72 -9.36 -9.93
C ARG A 358 4.92 -10.82 -10.36
N PRO A 359 4.14 -11.75 -9.77
CA PRO A 359 4.30 -13.18 -9.98
C PRO A 359 3.82 -13.63 -11.36
N ALA A 360 4.48 -14.63 -11.92
CA ALA A 360 4.18 -15.15 -13.26
C ALA A 360 3.08 -16.22 -13.31
N ASP A 361 2.91 -17.02 -12.26
CA ASP A 361 1.94 -18.11 -12.22
C ASP A 361 1.47 -18.40 -10.78
N ALA A 362 0.60 -19.41 -10.60
CA ALA A 362 0.08 -19.76 -9.28
C ALA A 362 1.17 -20.24 -8.30
N THR A 363 2.26 -20.84 -8.78
CA THR A 363 3.40 -21.24 -7.93
C THR A 363 4.06 -20.02 -7.31
N GLU A 364 4.34 -19.01 -8.12
CA GLU A 364 4.94 -17.78 -7.63
C GLU A 364 4.00 -17.00 -6.72
N VAL A 365 2.71 -16.88 -7.10
CA VAL A 365 1.70 -16.20 -6.27
C VAL A 365 1.68 -16.79 -4.85
N ALA A 366 1.55 -18.12 -4.71
CA ALA A 366 1.51 -18.78 -3.42
C ALA A 366 2.78 -18.55 -2.59
N ALA A 367 3.95 -18.71 -3.22
CA ALA A 367 5.23 -18.54 -2.56
C ALA A 367 5.48 -17.10 -2.07
N LEU A 368 5.03 -16.12 -2.85
CA LEU A 368 5.23 -14.71 -2.53
C LEU A 368 4.18 -14.21 -1.52
N PHE A 369 2.99 -14.78 -1.48
CA PHE A 369 2.05 -14.55 -0.37
C PHE A 369 2.61 -15.03 0.96
N GLU A 370 3.28 -16.18 0.99
CA GLU A 370 4.00 -16.64 2.19
C GLU A 370 5.00 -15.58 2.64
N VAL A 371 5.82 -15.06 1.72
CA VAL A 371 6.78 -13.98 2.03
C VAL A 371 6.08 -12.73 2.52
N ALA A 372 5.00 -12.29 1.87
CA ALA A 372 4.27 -11.08 2.26
C ALA A 372 3.65 -11.18 3.67
N VAL A 373 3.20 -12.38 4.07
CA VAL A 373 2.70 -12.64 5.42
C VAL A 373 3.84 -12.73 6.45
N GLU A 374 5.08 -13.04 6.04
CA GLU A 374 6.25 -13.05 6.94
C GLU A 374 6.93 -11.69 7.07
N LEU A 375 6.91 -10.86 6.02
CA LEU A 375 7.53 -9.54 6.02
C LEU A 375 6.89 -8.60 7.05
N GLU A 376 7.69 -7.68 7.60
CA GLU A 376 7.21 -6.59 8.46
C GLU A 376 6.81 -5.32 7.67
N HIS A 377 6.97 -5.33 6.35
CA HIS A 377 6.77 -4.19 5.47
C HIS A 377 5.60 -4.40 4.50
N SER A 378 5.04 -3.31 3.99
CA SER A 378 4.00 -3.37 2.96
C SER A 378 4.47 -3.98 1.64
N THR A 379 3.53 -4.70 1.02
CA THR A 379 3.71 -5.36 -0.28
C THR A 379 2.63 -4.93 -1.26
N LEU A 380 2.96 -4.86 -2.56
CA LEU A 380 2.00 -4.63 -3.64
C LEU A 380 2.12 -5.74 -4.70
N PHE A 381 1.09 -6.56 -4.80
CA PHE A 381 0.97 -7.62 -5.78
C PHE A 381 0.34 -7.10 -7.07
N SER A 382 1.15 -7.02 -8.13
CA SER A 382 0.74 -6.71 -9.50
C SER A 382 0.27 -7.99 -10.20
N LEU A 383 -1.02 -8.10 -10.49
CA LEU A 383 -1.67 -9.34 -10.91
C LEU A 383 -2.47 -9.20 -12.22
N SER A 384 -2.37 -10.22 -13.07
CA SER A 384 -2.98 -10.25 -14.40
C SER A 384 -4.49 -10.38 -14.31
N ARG A 385 -5.19 -9.70 -15.23
CA ARG A 385 -6.62 -9.91 -15.51
C ARG A 385 -6.86 -11.20 -16.30
N HIS A 386 -6.03 -11.38 -17.33
CA HIS A 386 -6.05 -12.47 -18.28
C HIS A 386 -5.36 -13.71 -17.73
N GLU A 387 -5.72 -14.86 -18.29
CA GLU A 387 -5.09 -16.14 -17.98
C GLU A 387 -3.63 -16.13 -18.41
N VAL A 388 -2.80 -16.80 -17.60
CA VAL A 388 -1.38 -17.01 -17.89
C VAL A 388 -1.10 -18.50 -17.84
N GLU A 389 -0.20 -18.96 -18.70
CA GLU A 389 0.26 -20.35 -18.70
C GLU A 389 0.87 -20.72 -17.34
N GLN A 390 0.57 -21.93 -16.86
CA GLN A 390 1.14 -22.47 -15.64
C GLN A 390 2.39 -23.30 -15.96
N TYR A 391 3.39 -23.30 -15.08
CA TYR A 391 4.67 -23.96 -15.33
C TYR A 391 5.02 -25.06 -14.30
N PRO A 392 4.20 -26.12 -14.14
CA PRO A 392 4.48 -27.19 -13.19
C PRO A 392 5.88 -27.79 -13.36
N GLY A 393 6.62 -27.86 -12.25
CA GLY A 393 7.99 -28.40 -12.23
C GLY A 393 9.06 -27.49 -12.83
N LYS A 394 8.70 -26.32 -13.38
CA LYS A 394 9.67 -25.33 -13.88
C LYS A 394 9.71 -24.07 -13.01
N THR A 395 8.56 -23.47 -12.72
CA THR A 395 8.49 -22.39 -11.73
C THR A 395 8.72 -22.96 -10.34
N SER A 396 9.43 -22.21 -9.50
CA SER A 396 9.93 -22.68 -8.21
C SER A 396 9.44 -21.77 -7.09
N ALA A 397 8.80 -22.35 -6.07
CA ALA A 397 8.40 -21.61 -4.89
C ALA A 397 9.63 -21.00 -4.19
N GLU A 398 10.66 -21.79 -3.94
CA GLU A 398 11.91 -21.32 -3.32
C GLU A 398 12.65 -20.32 -4.21
N GLY A 399 12.60 -20.49 -5.53
CA GLY A 399 13.13 -19.50 -6.47
C GLY A 399 12.39 -18.16 -6.40
N ALA A 400 11.05 -18.19 -6.35
CA ALA A 400 10.21 -17.01 -6.26
C ALA A 400 10.43 -16.25 -4.93
N LYS A 401 10.59 -16.97 -3.81
CA LYS A 401 10.94 -16.37 -2.50
C LYS A 401 12.28 -15.64 -2.52
N ARG A 402 13.19 -16.00 -3.43
CA ARG A 402 14.47 -15.30 -3.66
C ARG A 402 14.34 -14.12 -4.64
N GLY A 403 13.14 -13.78 -5.10
CA GLY A 403 12.84 -12.61 -5.93
C GLY A 403 13.23 -12.68 -7.39
N GLY A 404 14.20 -13.53 -7.75
CA GLY A 404 14.63 -13.78 -9.12
C GLY A 404 15.40 -15.09 -9.22
N TYR A 405 15.08 -15.91 -10.21
CA TYR A 405 15.63 -17.26 -10.36
C TYR A 405 15.54 -17.77 -11.80
N VAL A 406 16.14 -18.94 -12.04
CA VAL A 406 16.22 -19.57 -13.35
C VAL A 406 15.07 -20.56 -13.48
N VAL A 407 14.22 -20.37 -14.49
CA VAL A 407 13.08 -21.24 -14.79
C VAL A 407 13.49 -22.35 -15.77
N GLU A 408 14.30 -22.00 -16.77
CA GLU A 408 14.88 -22.96 -17.72
C GLU A 408 16.35 -22.63 -17.94
N ASP A 409 17.24 -23.60 -17.69
CA ASP A 409 18.68 -23.44 -17.93
C ASP A 409 19.13 -24.10 -19.23
N CYS A 410 20.42 -23.93 -19.57
CA CYS A 410 21.05 -24.57 -20.72
C CYS A 410 22.46 -25.06 -20.37
N GLU A 411 22.94 -26.08 -21.08
CA GLU A 411 24.29 -26.62 -20.87
C GLU A 411 25.37 -25.71 -21.49
N GLY A 412 26.36 -25.33 -20.68
CA GLY A 412 27.49 -24.49 -21.09
C GLY A 412 27.20 -22.98 -20.97
N LYS A 413 27.89 -22.17 -21.80
CA LYS A 413 27.69 -20.71 -21.84
C LYS A 413 26.43 -20.38 -22.66
N PRO A 414 25.43 -19.68 -22.10
CA PRO A 414 24.27 -19.22 -22.86
C PRO A 414 24.66 -18.19 -23.90
N ASP A 415 24.00 -18.23 -25.06
CA ASP A 415 24.03 -17.15 -26.06
C ASP A 415 23.25 -15.93 -25.57
N VAL A 416 22.17 -16.15 -24.81
CA VAL A 416 21.30 -15.09 -24.28
C VAL A 416 20.50 -15.57 -23.06
N GLN A 417 20.20 -14.64 -22.17
CA GLN A 417 19.27 -14.76 -21.06
C GLN A 417 17.99 -13.95 -21.35
N LEU A 418 16.83 -14.55 -21.16
CA LEU A 418 15.53 -13.88 -21.23
C LEU A 418 14.93 -13.80 -19.83
N ILE A 419 14.63 -12.59 -19.37
CA ILE A 419 13.89 -12.36 -18.13
C ILE A 419 12.43 -12.14 -18.48
N GLY A 420 11.54 -12.90 -17.83
CA GLY A 420 10.12 -12.60 -17.75
C GLY A 420 9.75 -12.06 -16.38
N ALA A 421 8.87 -11.07 -16.34
CA ALA A 421 8.25 -10.57 -15.11
C ALA A 421 6.73 -10.64 -15.27
N GLY A 422 6.03 -11.19 -14.27
CA GLY A 422 4.58 -11.39 -14.35
C GLY A 422 4.14 -12.23 -15.56
N SER A 423 3.04 -11.80 -16.17
CA SER A 423 2.47 -12.41 -17.38
C SER A 423 3.47 -12.52 -18.53
N GLU A 424 4.52 -11.69 -18.58
CA GLU A 424 5.49 -11.74 -19.67
C GLU A 424 6.50 -12.89 -19.59
N LEU A 425 6.49 -13.69 -18.51
CA LEU A 425 7.23 -14.96 -18.48
C LEU A 425 6.82 -15.88 -19.64
N GLU A 426 5.55 -15.87 -20.02
CA GLU A 426 5.04 -16.66 -21.14
C GLU A 426 5.72 -16.30 -22.46
N PHE A 427 5.87 -15.00 -22.74
CA PHE A 427 6.56 -14.54 -23.94
C PHE A 427 8.05 -14.87 -23.89
N ALA A 428 8.69 -14.79 -22.72
CA ALA A 428 10.10 -15.17 -22.57
C ALA A 428 10.33 -16.68 -22.83
N VAL A 429 9.49 -17.55 -22.26
CA VAL A 429 9.55 -19.01 -22.46
C VAL A 429 9.31 -19.38 -23.93
N LYS A 430 8.25 -18.82 -24.55
CA LYS A 430 7.93 -19.09 -25.95
C LYS A 430 9.01 -18.57 -26.91
N THR A 431 9.58 -17.40 -26.64
CA THR A 431 10.72 -16.86 -27.41
C THR A 431 11.97 -17.73 -27.27
N ALA A 432 12.28 -18.21 -26.05
CA ALA A 432 13.41 -19.11 -25.83
C ALA A 432 13.27 -20.40 -26.63
N ARG A 433 12.06 -21.00 -26.65
CA ARG A 433 11.76 -22.18 -27.47
C ARG A 433 11.99 -21.90 -28.95
N LEU A 434 11.50 -20.77 -29.46
CA LEU A 434 11.66 -20.36 -30.86
C LEU A 434 13.15 -20.21 -31.24
N LEU A 435 13.94 -19.49 -30.42
CA LEU A 435 15.36 -19.25 -30.67
C LEU A 435 16.17 -20.55 -30.63
N ARG A 436 15.87 -21.45 -29.69
CA ARG A 436 16.50 -22.79 -29.64
C ARG A 436 16.21 -23.58 -30.92
N GLN A 437 14.96 -23.60 -31.38
CA GLN A 437 14.54 -24.35 -32.57
C GLN A 437 15.10 -23.77 -33.88
N GLN A 438 15.04 -22.46 -34.06
CA GLN A 438 15.38 -21.82 -35.34
C GLN A 438 16.86 -21.48 -35.48
N LYS A 439 17.56 -21.23 -34.36
CA LYS A 439 18.96 -20.76 -34.37
C LYS A 439 19.93 -21.74 -33.70
N GLY A 440 19.43 -22.76 -33.00
CA GLY A 440 20.27 -23.66 -32.20
C GLY A 440 20.92 -22.97 -30.99
N TRP A 441 20.37 -21.83 -30.55
CA TRP A 441 20.96 -21.03 -29.47
C TRP A 441 20.73 -21.63 -28.10
N LYS A 442 21.72 -21.48 -27.22
CA LYS A 442 21.64 -21.79 -25.81
C LYS A 442 20.97 -20.64 -25.07
N VAL A 443 19.66 -20.76 -24.86
CA VAL A 443 18.85 -19.72 -24.19
C VAL A 443 18.51 -20.14 -22.77
N ARG A 444 18.73 -19.23 -21.81
CA ARG A 444 18.31 -19.37 -20.41
C ARG A 444 17.09 -18.47 -20.15
N VAL A 445 16.10 -18.97 -19.42
CA VAL A 445 14.89 -18.22 -19.02
C VAL A 445 14.92 -17.99 -17.52
N LEU A 446 14.65 -16.76 -17.13
CA LEU A 446 14.65 -16.28 -15.76
C LEU A 446 13.27 -15.71 -15.42
N SER A 447 12.79 -15.96 -14.22
CA SER A 447 11.64 -15.24 -13.65
C SER A 447 12.15 -14.23 -12.63
N PHE A 448 11.55 -13.03 -12.62
CA PHE A 448 11.91 -11.93 -11.71
C PHE A 448 10.67 -11.31 -11.06
N PRO A 449 10.00 -12.02 -10.15
CA PRO A 449 8.78 -11.51 -9.53
C PRO A 449 9.03 -10.36 -8.53
N CYS A 450 10.21 -10.25 -7.92
CA CYS A 450 10.50 -9.18 -6.96
C CYS A 450 11.99 -8.82 -6.92
N GLN A 451 12.32 -7.66 -7.52
CA GLN A 451 13.69 -7.14 -7.55
C GLN A 451 14.30 -6.95 -6.15
N ARG A 452 13.50 -6.51 -5.18
CA ARG A 452 13.97 -6.28 -3.80
C ARG A 452 14.39 -7.55 -3.09
N LEU A 453 13.55 -8.59 -3.15
CA LEU A 453 13.90 -9.89 -2.59
C LEU A 453 15.17 -10.44 -3.25
N PHE A 454 15.34 -10.21 -4.56
CA PHE A 454 16.56 -10.59 -5.27
C PHE A 454 17.78 -9.81 -4.80
N ASP A 455 17.67 -8.50 -4.61
CA ASP A 455 18.76 -7.63 -4.13
C ASP A 455 19.24 -8.00 -2.73
N GLN A 456 18.35 -8.54 -1.90
CA GLN A 456 18.66 -9.04 -0.55
C GLN A 456 19.43 -10.37 -0.56
N GLN A 457 19.51 -11.07 -1.69
CA GLN A 457 20.26 -12.31 -1.79
C GLN A 457 21.77 -12.09 -1.81
N SER A 458 22.52 -13.15 -1.46
CA SER A 458 23.98 -13.13 -1.50
C SER A 458 24.49 -12.74 -2.90
N LEU A 459 25.63 -12.05 -2.95
CA LEU A 459 26.26 -11.67 -4.22
C LEU A 459 26.54 -12.90 -5.11
N ALA A 460 26.89 -14.04 -4.49
CA ALA A 460 27.10 -15.30 -5.19
C ALA A 460 25.83 -15.78 -5.91
N TYR A 461 24.68 -15.77 -5.23
CA TYR A 461 23.40 -16.14 -5.84
C TYR A 461 23.00 -15.18 -6.96
N ARG A 462 23.12 -13.87 -6.73
CA ARG A 462 22.78 -12.88 -7.75
C ARG A 462 23.64 -13.03 -9.02
N ARG A 463 24.94 -13.30 -8.86
CA ARG A 463 25.85 -13.58 -9.98
C ARG A 463 25.51 -14.89 -10.69
N SER A 464 25.16 -15.95 -9.96
CA SER A 464 24.80 -17.23 -10.58
C SER A 464 23.51 -17.14 -11.41
N VAL A 465 22.60 -16.23 -11.06
CA VAL A 465 21.34 -15.98 -11.80
C VAL A 465 21.56 -15.06 -13.00
N LEU A 466 22.07 -13.84 -12.82
CA LEU A 466 22.08 -12.83 -13.89
C LEU A 466 23.32 -12.83 -14.80
N ARG A 467 24.42 -13.55 -14.46
CA ARG A 467 25.67 -13.63 -15.27
C ARG A 467 26.05 -12.29 -15.95
N ARG A 468 25.93 -11.18 -15.20
CA ARG A 468 26.05 -9.80 -15.72
C ARG A 468 27.43 -9.58 -16.31
N GLY A 469 27.49 -8.88 -17.45
CA GLY A 469 28.74 -8.58 -18.16
C GLY A 469 29.31 -9.77 -18.94
N GLU A 470 28.70 -10.96 -18.86
CA GLU A 470 29.17 -12.15 -19.56
C GLU A 470 28.21 -12.64 -20.64
N VAL A 471 26.90 -12.45 -20.41
CA VAL A 471 25.81 -12.97 -21.24
C VAL A 471 24.82 -11.83 -21.54
N PRO A 472 24.45 -11.62 -22.82
CA PRO A 472 23.36 -10.71 -23.17
C PRO A 472 22.09 -11.08 -22.41
N THR A 473 21.52 -10.14 -21.67
CA THR A 473 20.33 -10.36 -20.85
C THR A 473 19.24 -9.40 -21.29
N VAL A 474 18.11 -9.93 -21.75
CA VAL A 474 16.97 -9.17 -22.27
C VAL A 474 15.78 -9.37 -21.36
N VAL A 475 15.22 -8.28 -20.83
CA VAL A 475 13.94 -8.34 -20.11
C VAL A 475 12.78 -8.21 -21.09
N VAL A 476 11.74 -9.02 -20.88
CA VAL A 476 10.43 -8.91 -21.53
C VAL A 476 9.44 -8.53 -20.45
N GLU A 477 8.92 -7.30 -20.52
CA GLU A 477 7.94 -6.80 -19.56
C GLU A 477 7.06 -5.73 -20.21
N ALA A 478 5.74 -5.78 -19.98
CA ALA A 478 4.79 -4.81 -20.51
C ALA A 478 4.77 -3.45 -19.78
N TYR A 479 5.91 -3.00 -19.24
CA TYR A 479 6.14 -1.71 -18.60
C TYR A 479 7.33 -0.98 -19.22
N VAL A 480 7.62 0.23 -18.76
CA VAL A 480 8.86 0.93 -19.09
C VAL A 480 10.10 0.18 -18.60
N ALA A 481 11.21 0.36 -19.30
CA ALA A 481 12.51 -0.22 -18.93
C ALA A 481 13.09 0.30 -17.61
N TYR A 482 12.62 1.44 -17.10
CA TYR A 482 13.28 2.15 -16.00
C TYR A 482 13.39 1.29 -14.73
N GLY A 483 14.63 1.06 -14.29
CA GLY A 483 15.02 0.19 -13.18
C GLY A 483 15.60 -1.15 -13.64
N TRP A 484 15.32 -1.60 -14.86
CA TRP A 484 15.84 -2.85 -15.41
C TRP A 484 17.30 -2.79 -15.83
N GLU A 485 17.87 -1.62 -16.03
CA GLU A 485 19.28 -1.42 -16.40
C GLU A 485 20.23 -2.01 -15.33
N ARG A 486 19.73 -2.21 -14.10
CA ARG A 486 20.44 -2.91 -13.02
C ARG A 486 20.53 -4.43 -13.22
N TYR A 487 19.58 -5.04 -13.94
CA TYR A 487 19.41 -6.49 -14.03
C TYR A 487 19.55 -7.05 -15.45
N ALA A 488 19.31 -6.22 -16.47
CA ALA A 488 19.34 -6.58 -17.88
C ALA A 488 20.24 -5.62 -18.67
N THR A 489 20.67 -6.07 -19.84
CA THR A 489 21.46 -5.28 -20.80
C THR A 489 20.58 -4.73 -21.93
N ALA A 490 19.37 -5.24 -22.08
CA ALA A 490 18.39 -4.72 -23.03
C ALA A 490 16.96 -4.99 -22.55
N GLY A 491 16.00 -4.26 -23.10
CA GLY A 491 14.58 -4.40 -22.78
C GLY A 491 13.70 -4.53 -24.02
N TYR A 492 12.82 -5.53 -24.04
CA TYR A 492 11.63 -5.58 -24.88
C TYR A 492 10.44 -5.08 -24.05
N THR A 493 10.31 -3.76 -23.98
CA THR A 493 9.49 -3.04 -23.00
C THR A 493 8.52 -2.05 -23.66
N MET A 494 7.61 -1.47 -22.89
CA MET A 494 6.74 -0.39 -23.35
C MET A 494 7.47 0.95 -23.35
N ASN A 495 7.22 1.78 -24.38
CA ASN A 495 7.75 3.14 -24.51
C ASN A 495 6.68 4.17 -24.94
N THR A 496 5.41 3.76 -24.92
CA THR A 496 4.22 4.60 -25.14
C THR A 496 3.15 4.22 -24.14
N PHE A 497 2.10 5.04 -24.02
CA PHE A 497 0.85 4.59 -23.41
C PHE A 497 0.26 3.40 -24.16
N GLY A 498 -0.67 2.71 -23.49
CA GLY A 498 -1.39 1.58 -24.04
C GLY A 498 -2.44 1.96 -25.09
N LYS A 499 -3.35 1.04 -25.38
CA LYS A 499 -4.41 1.19 -26.40
C LYS A 499 -5.64 0.40 -25.97
N SER A 500 -6.83 0.96 -26.21
CA SER A 500 -8.09 0.24 -26.05
C SER A 500 -8.25 -0.76 -27.21
N LEU A 501 -8.02 -2.03 -26.92
CA LEU A 501 -8.12 -3.16 -27.84
C LEU A 501 -8.46 -4.42 -27.01
N PRO A 502 -9.07 -5.46 -27.62
CA PRO A 502 -9.18 -6.76 -26.99
C PRO A 502 -7.82 -7.28 -26.49
N VAL A 503 -7.80 -8.06 -25.42
CA VAL A 503 -6.55 -8.52 -24.76
C VAL A 503 -5.63 -9.28 -25.73
N GLU A 504 -6.17 -10.09 -26.64
CA GLU A 504 -5.35 -10.82 -27.62
C GLU A 504 -4.71 -9.87 -28.65
N ASP A 505 -5.42 -8.82 -29.03
CA ASP A 505 -4.98 -7.86 -30.03
C ASP A 505 -3.99 -6.84 -29.45
N VAL A 506 -4.14 -6.44 -28.18
CA VAL A 506 -3.28 -5.41 -27.57
C VAL A 506 -1.82 -5.86 -27.50
N TYR A 507 -1.55 -7.11 -27.11
CA TYR A 507 -0.18 -7.64 -27.11
C TYR A 507 0.40 -7.73 -28.52
N LYS A 508 -0.40 -8.19 -29.50
CA LYS A 508 0.01 -8.25 -30.92
C LYS A 508 0.31 -6.87 -31.51
N TYR A 509 -0.51 -5.87 -31.19
CA TYR A 509 -0.35 -4.47 -31.55
C TYR A 509 1.01 -3.95 -31.09
N PHE A 510 1.33 -4.16 -29.80
CA PHE A 510 2.60 -3.74 -29.21
C PHE A 510 3.78 -4.69 -29.49
N GLY A 511 3.55 -5.74 -30.27
CA GLY A 511 4.58 -6.64 -30.76
C GLY A 511 5.01 -7.74 -29.79
N TYR A 512 4.28 -7.96 -28.69
CA TYR A 512 4.53 -9.09 -27.79
C TYR A 512 4.07 -10.40 -28.46
N THR A 513 4.89 -10.88 -29.38
CA THR A 513 4.80 -12.22 -29.96
C THR A 513 6.20 -12.85 -29.95
N PRO A 514 6.31 -14.18 -29.80
CA PRO A 514 7.62 -14.85 -29.77
C PRO A 514 8.50 -14.53 -30.98
N GLU A 515 7.90 -14.35 -32.16
CA GLU A 515 8.59 -14.06 -33.42
C GLU A 515 9.21 -12.67 -33.41
N LYS A 516 8.43 -11.64 -33.06
CA LYS A 516 8.91 -10.25 -33.02
C LYS A 516 9.95 -10.06 -31.92
N ILE A 517 9.74 -10.67 -30.75
CA ILE A 517 10.72 -10.63 -29.65
C ILE A 517 12.00 -11.36 -30.08
N GLY A 518 11.87 -12.57 -30.63
CA GLY A 518 12.99 -13.38 -31.11
C GLY A 518 13.83 -12.67 -32.18
N GLU A 519 13.19 -11.99 -33.14
CA GLU A 519 13.87 -11.17 -34.15
C GLU A 519 14.73 -10.07 -33.51
N LYS A 520 14.16 -9.30 -32.57
CA LYS A 520 14.85 -8.20 -31.88
C LYS A 520 15.97 -8.70 -30.97
N VAL A 521 15.73 -9.78 -30.22
CA VAL A 521 16.74 -10.45 -29.41
C VAL A 521 17.90 -10.94 -30.28
N ALA A 522 17.60 -11.58 -31.41
CA ALA A 522 18.62 -12.11 -32.29
C ALA A 522 19.48 -10.98 -32.91
N ALA A 523 18.84 -9.89 -33.33
CA ALA A 523 19.54 -8.71 -33.84
C ALA A 523 20.47 -8.10 -32.77
N TYR A 524 20.00 -7.99 -31.53
CA TYR A 524 20.79 -7.49 -30.40
C TYR A 524 22.00 -8.38 -30.06
N VAL A 525 21.81 -9.70 -29.99
CA VAL A 525 22.92 -10.62 -29.72
C VAL A 525 23.95 -10.57 -30.85
N ASN A 526 23.52 -10.43 -32.11
CA ASN A 526 24.43 -10.27 -33.24
C ASN A 526 25.17 -8.92 -33.22
N SER A 527 24.55 -7.83 -32.77
CA SER A 527 25.23 -6.55 -32.62
C SER A 527 26.32 -6.60 -31.54
N ILE A 528 26.09 -7.31 -30.43
CA ILE A 528 27.13 -7.56 -29.41
C ILE A 528 28.30 -8.37 -29.98
N LYS A 529 28.02 -9.38 -30.81
CA LYS A 529 29.09 -10.16 -31.49
C LYS A 529 29.94 -9.26 -32.38
N ALA A 530 29.35 -8.25 -33.03
CA ALA A 530 30.05 -7.28 -33.85
C ALA A 530 30.77 -6.19 -33.03
N SER A 531 30.18 -5.76 -31.91
CA SER A 531 30.71 -4.74 -31.01
C SER A 531 30.44 -5.12 -29.55
N PRO A 532 31.40 -5.77 -28.86
CA PRO A 532 31.22 -6.23 -27.49
C PRO A 532 30.90 -5.12 -26.48
N GLN A 533 31.22 -3.86 -26.79
CA GLN A 533 30.94 -2.72 -25.91
C GLN A 533 29.45 -2.48 -25.68
N ILE A 534 28.59 -2.90 -26.62
CA ILE A 534 27.13 -2.79 -26.50
C ILE A 534 26.61 -3.51 -25.25
N LEU A 535 27.28 -4.57 -24.79
CA LEU A 535 26.88 -5.32 -23.60
C LEU A 535 26.90 -4.48 -22.30
N TYR A 536 27.66 -3.38 -22.29
CA TYR A 536 27.79 -2.48 -21.13
C TYR A 536 26.82 -1.30 -21.19
N GLU A 537 26.03 -1.18 -22.24
CA GLU A 537 25.00 -0.15 -22.43
C GLU A 537 23.61 -0.79 -22.41
N PHE A 538 22.63 -0.12 -21.82
CA PHE A 538 21.26 -0.61 -21.90
C PHE A 538 20.63 -0.27 -23.26
N THR A 539 20.12 -1.29 -23.95
CA THR A 539 19.48 -1.12 -25.26
C THR A 539 17.95 -1.33 -25.19
N ASP A 540 17.16 -0.33 -25.55
CA ASP A 540 15.72 -0.53 -25.82
C ASP A 540 15.53 -1.20 -27.19
N LEU A 541 14.95 -2.40 -27.19
CA LEU A 541 14.76 -3.20 -28.38
C LEU A 541 13.48 -2.84 -29.16
N LYS A 542 12.57 -2.07 -28.55
CA LYS A 542 11.33 -1.63 -29.20
C LYS A 542 11.45 -0.20 -29.70
N GLY A 543 11.13 -0.01 -30.97
CA GLY A 543 10.84 1.32 -31.52
C GLY A 543 9.44 1.79 -31.11
N LYS A 544 9.12 3.06 -31.39
CA LYS A 544 7.76 3.58 -31.22
C LYS A 544 6.79 2.81 -32.15
N PRO A 545 5.60 2.38 -31.67
CA PRO A 545 4.56 1.81 -32.52
C PRO A 545 4.17 2.82 -33.62
N LYS A 546 3.89 2.33 -34.83
CA LYS A 546 3.32 3.17 -35.90
C LYS A 546 1.81 3.26 -35.68
N HIS A 547 1.36 4.26 -34.92
CA HIS A 547 -0.05 4.41 -34.56
C HIS A 547 -0.99 4.60 -35.77
N ASP A 548 -0.47 5.07 -36.91
CA ASP A 548 -1.24 5.33 -38.14
C ASP A 548 -1.44 4.09 -39.03
N LYS A 549 -0.92 2.92 -38.60
CA LYS A 549 -1.01 1.66 -39.34
C LYS A 549 -1.70 0.62 -38.50
N LEU A 550 -3.02 0.71 -38.36
CA LEU A 550 -3.92 -0.41 -38.08
C LEU A 550 -5.38 -0.01 -38.35
#